data_AF-A0A552HIE1-F1
#
_entry.id   AF-A0A552HIE1-F1
#
_cell.length_a   1.000
_cell.length_b   1.000
_cell.length_c   1.000
_cell.angle_alpha   90.00
_cell.angle_beta   90.00
_cell.angle_gamma   90.00
#
_symmetry.space_group_name_H-M   'P 1'
#
loop_
_entity.id
_entity.type
_entity.pdbx_description
1 polymer ?
#
loop_
_entity_poly.entity_id
_entity_poly.type
_entity_poly.pdbx_seq_one_letter_code
_entity_poly.pdbx_strand_id
1 'polypeptide(L)'
;MFNNVESGFNHEGINNLDVVFQNVRNVLFTALSNGFLPTLAPVFGINADSSQFRSLVEDWAQGDFSQLPSIKILPSSSMNGANGGFSDKNRTIYLSSDYVSHASADRDPLTGLTGTLLEEIGHFVDSLVNPVSDTLGDEGELFAANLMGLSLSSQEQERIAQENDHSFFSVNGQIIPIEQSLPDLAGNTLATARVVTVGATATTFTDFVGNLDTDDYYKFTLASNSLLDLKLTGLTANAYIEILDGTGAWITGSYNDGIV
;
A
#
# COMPACT_ATOMS: atom_id res chain seq x y z
N MET A 1 5.83 3.54 -21.03
CA MET A 1 5.66 4.40 -19.85
C MET A 1 4.18 4.69 -19.72
N PHE A 2 3.49 3.85 -18.93
CA PHE A 2 2.03 3.71 -18.83
C PHE A 2 1.29 4.22 -20.07
N ASN A 3 1.40 3.47 -21.16
CA ASN A 3 1.13 4.00 -22.50
C ASN A 3 -0.34 4.42 -22.73
N ASN A 4 -1.24 4.19 -21.77
CA ASN A 4 -2.62 4.66 -21.78
C ASN A 4 -3.11 4.79 -20.33
N VAL A 5 -3.23 6.03 -19.81
CA VAL A 5 -4.08 6.29 -18.64
C VAL A 5 -5.46 6.65 -19.18
N GLU A 6 -6.41 5.72 -19.12
CA GLU A 6 -7.81 6.03 -19.41
C GLU A 6 -8.44 6.68 -18.17
N SER A 7 -8.62 8.00 -18.19
CA SER A 7 -9.21 8.75 -17.07
C SER A 7 -10.36 9.66 -17.53
N GLY A 8 -11.45 9.66 -16.77
CA GLY A 8 -12.59 10.58 -16.94
C GLY A 8 -12.50 11.84 -16.07
N PHE A 9 -11.28 12.27 -15.68
CA PHE A 9 -11.04 13.25 -14.62
C PHE A 9 -10.78 14.68 -15.09
N ASN A 10 -10.99 15.63 -14.18
CA ASN A 10 -10.61 17.04 -14.34
C ASN A 10 -9.09 17.26 -14.10
N HIS A 11 -8.56 18.36 -14.63
CA HIS A 11 -7.12 18.69 -14.77
C HIS A 11 -6.24 18.58 -13.51
N GLU A 12 -6.77 18.65 -12.28
CA GLU A 12 -5.98 18.57 -11.04
C GLU A 12 -5.56 17.13 -10.66
N GLY A 13 -6.41 16.12 -10.89
CA GLY A 13 -6.06 14.71 -10.62
C GLY A 13 -4.99 14.16 -11.58
N ILE A 14 -4.84 14.76 -12.76
CA ILE A 14 -3.85 14.37 -13.77
C ILE A 14 -2.44 14.84 -13.36
N ASN A 15 -2.31 16.00 -12.71
CA ASN A 15 -1.02 16.54 -12.29
C ASN A 15 -0.35 15.72 -11.17
N ASN A 16 -1.13 15.07 -10.30
CA ASN A 16 -0.60 14.22 -9.23
C ASN A 16 0.00 12.91 -9.78
N LEU A 17 -0.59 12.32 -10.82
CA LEU A 17 -0.09 11.07 -11.40
C LEU A 17 1.25 11.24 -12.12
N ASP A 18 1.47 12.37 -12.79
CA ASP A 18 2.77 12.65 -13.42
C ASP A 18 3.91 12.74 -12.41
N VAL A 19 3.65 13.32 -11.23
CA VAL A 19 4.61 13.37 -10.12
C VAL A 19 4.86 11.97 -9.57
N VAL A 20 3.80 11.21 -9.31
CA VAL A 20 3.93 9.82 -8.84
C VAL A 20 4.71 8.96 -9.84
N PHE A 21 4.45 9.07 -11.14
CA PHE A 21 5.21 8.34 -12.15
C PHE A 21 6.68 8.76 -12.23
N GLN A 22 7.00 10.01 -11.88
CA GLN A 22 8.39 10.44 -11.73
C GLN A 22 9.01 9.83 -10.46
N ASN A 23 8.29 9.81 -9.34
CA ASN A 23 8.75 9.20 -8.09
C ASN A 23 9.01 7.70 -8.28
N VAL A 24 8.07 6.94 -8.83
CA VAL A 24 8.22 5.50 -9.14
C VAL A 24 9.44 5.25 -10.02
N ARG A 25 9.64 6.04 -11.07
CA ARG A 25 10.86 5.96 -11.89
C ARG A 25 12.12 6.17 -11.08
N ASN A 26 12.17 7.22 -10.26
CA ASN A 26 13.34 7.56 -9.48
C ASN A 26 13.68 6.45 -8.48
N VAL A 27 12.66 5.85 -7.86
CA VAL A 27 12.81 4.70 -6.97
C VAL A 27 13.38 3.50 -7.74
N LEU A 28 12.79 3.13 -8.88
CA LEU A 28 13.27 2.03 -9.73
C LEU A 28 14.72 2.25 -10.20
N PHE A 29 15.06 3.46 -10.70
CA PHE A 29 16.41 3.79 -11.13
C PHE A 29 17.44 3.78 -10.00
N THR A 30 17.06 4.27 -8.82
CA THR A 30 17.91 4.24 -7.63
C THR A 30 18.22 2.81 -7.22
N ALA A 31 17.20 1.95 -7.18
CA ALA A 31 17.37 0.54 -6.85
C ALA A 31 18.27 -0.18 -7.87
N LEU A 32 18.09 0.07 -9.17
CA LEU A 32 18.97 -0.42 -10.25
C LEU A 32 20.44 -0.04 -10.03
N SER A 33 20.69 1.20 -9.62
CA SER A 33 22.04 1.71 -9.36
C SER A 33 22.71 1.07 -8.13
N ASN A 34 21.92 0.59 -7.17
CA ASN A 34 22.40 0.02 -5.91
C ASN A 34 22.57 -1.51 -5.92
N GLY A 35 22.35 -2.17 -7.07
CA GLY A 35 22.38 -3.63 -7.18
C GLY A 35 21.01 -4.24 -6.91
N PHE A 36 20.12 -4.06 -7.88
CA PHE A 36 18.69 -4.43 -7.85
C PHE A 36 18.39 -5.94 -7.85
N LEU A 37 19.20 -6.74 -8.54
CA LEU A 37 18.94 -8.17 -8.71
C LEU A 37 19.03 -8.97 -7.38
N PRO A 38 20.08 -8.80 -6.55
CA PRO A 38 20.20 -9.55 -5.30
C PRO A 38 19.12 -9.22 -4.26
N THR A 39 18.55 -8.01 -4.29
CA THR A 39 17.54 -7.57 -3.32
C THR A 39 16.14 -8.08 -3.65
N LEU A 40 15.86 -8.34 -4.92
CA LEU A 40 14.49 -8.65 -5.38
C LEU A 40 14.26 -10.11 -5.76
N ALA A 41 15.31 -10.86 -6.14
CA ALA A 41 15.14 -12.29 -6.37
C ALA A 41 14.54 -13.05 -5.15
N PRO A 42 14.90 -12.72 -3.90
CA PRO A 42 14.27 -13.33 -2.73
C PRO A 42 12.78 -12.98 -2.56
N VAL A 43 12.34 -11.80 -3.02
CA VAL A 43 10.94 -11.35 -2.91
C VAL A 43 10.01 -12.31 -3.63
N PHE A 44 10.39 -12.70 -4.84
CA PHE A 44 9.60 -13.59 -5.71
C PHE A 44 9.99 -15.08 -5.57
N GLY A 45 10.86 -15.42 -4.60
CA GLY A 45 11.36 -16.79 -4.44
C GLY A 45 12.12 -17.36 -5.64
N ILE A 46 12.65 -16.50 -6.53
CA ILE A 46 13.32 -16.91 -7.77
C ILE A 46 14.84 -16.98 -7.63
N ASN A 47 15.47 -17.67 -8.59
CA ASN A 47 16.91 -17.49 -8.83
C ASN A 47 17.13 -16.20 -9.65
N ALA A 48 18.00 -15.32 -9.15
CA ALA A 48 18.38 -14.06 -9.81
C ALA A 48 18.91 -14.22 -11.25
N ASP A 49 19.35 -15.42 -11.62
CA ASP A 49 19.83 -15.75 -12.97
C ASP A 49 18.71 -16.12 -13.97
N SER A 50 17.43 -16.00 -13.59
CA SER A 50 16.32 -16.27 -14.52
C SER A 50 16.37 -15.28 -15.72
N SER A 51 16.23 -15.81 -16.94
CA SER A 51 16.39 -15.00 -18.16
C SER A 51 15.33 -13.91 -18.30
N GLN A 52 14.11 -14.19 -17.84
CA GLN A 52 12.99 -13.24 -17.84
C GLN A 52 13.29 -12.06 -16.91
N PHE A 53 13.74 -12.33 -15.69
CA PHE A 53 14.05 -11.29 -14.71
C PHE A 53 15.25 -10.45 -15.16
N ARG A 54 16.29 -11.09 -15.70
CA ARG A 54 17.46 -10.39 -16.27
C ARG A 54 17.06 -9.46 -17.41
N SER A 55 16.22 -9.91 -18.33
CA SER A 55 15.75 -9.09 -19.46
C SER A 55 14.97 -7.87 -18.98
N LEU A 56 14.07 -8.04 -18.00
CA LEU A 56 13.30 -6.94 -17.43
C LEU A 56 14.22 -5.88 -16.80
N VAL A 57 15.22 -6.33 -16.04
CA VAL A 57 16.21 -5.46 -15.42
C VAL A 57 17.09 -4.73 -16.44
N GLU A 58 17.50 -5.41 -17.50
CA GLU A 58 18.29 -4.82 -18.59
C GLU A 58 17.51 -3.73 -19.34
N ASP A 59 16.21 -3.92 -19.55
CA ASP A 59 15.31 -2.91 -20.13
C ASP A 59 15.17 -1.69 -19.20
N TRP A 60 14.88 -1.91 -17.91
CA TRP A 60 14.70 -0.83 -16.94
C TRP A 60 15.99 -0.05 -16.68
N ALA A 61 17.16 -0.71 -16.70
CA ALA A 61 18.47 -0.06 -16.59
C ALA A 61 18.76 0.90 -17.76
N GLN A 62 18.14 0.67 -18.92
CA GLN A 62 18.20 1.57 -20.08
C GLN A 62 17.08 2.63 -20.06
N GLY A 63 16.23 2.61 -19.02
CA GLY A 63 15.04 3.46 -18.92
C GLY A 63 13.88 3.03 -19.81
N ASP A 64 13.92 1.80 -20.33
CA ASP A 64 12.81 1.24 -21.09
C ASP A 64 11.75 0.65 -20.15
N PHE A 65 10.74 1.47 -19.86
CA PHE A 65 9.54 1.07 -19.11
C PHE A 65 8.34 0.79 -20.04
N SER A 66 8.58 0.38 -21.29
CA SER A 66 7.51 0.02 -22.23
C SER A 66 6.76 -1.24 -21.81
N GLN A 67 7.41 -2.09 -21.02
CA GLN A 67 6.83 -3.32 -20.48
C GLN A 67 5.90 -3.10 -19.27
N LEU A 68 5.87 -1.91 -18.65
CA LEU A 68 4.98 -1.72 -17.50
C LEU A 68 3.50 -1.89 -17.91
N PRO A 69 2.64 -2.38 -16.99
CA PRO A 69 1.20 -2.53 -17.22
C PRO A 69 0.53 -1.24 -17.71
N SER A 70 -0.67 -1.34 -18.27
CA SER A 70 -1.51 -0.13 -18.46
C SER A 70 -2.14 0.29 -17.13
N ILE A 71 -2.53 1.55 -16.99
CA ILE A 71 -3.23 2.03 -15.78
C ILE A 71 -4.66 2.44 -16.15
N LYS A 72 -5.62 1.99 -15.35
CA LYS A 72 -7.02 2.41 -15.44
C LYS A 72 -7.50 2.93 -14.10
N ILE A 73 -8.22 4.04 -14.10
CA ILE A 73 -8.82 4.58 -12.88
C ILE A 73 -10.30 4.22 -12.85
N LEU A 74 -10.76 3.60 -11.77
CA LEU A 74 -12.14 3.18 -11.59
C LEU A 74 -12.75 3.86 -10.36
N PRO A 75 -14.08 4.03 -10.31
CA PRO A 75 -14.75 4.45 -9.08
C PRO A 75 -14.42 3.50 -7.92
N SER A 76 -14.14 4.01 -6.73
CA SER A 76 -13.85 3.18 -5.53
C SER A 76 -14.95 2.16 -5.24
N SER A 77 -16.20 2.53 -5.51
CA SER A 77 -17.37 1.64 -5.41
C SER A 77 -17.32 0.43 -6.33
N SER A 78 -16.55 0.52 -7.43
CA SER A 78 -16.32 -0.58 -8.37
C SER A 78 -15.11 -1.42 -7.99
N MET A 79 -14.28 -0.99 -7.03
CA MET A 79 -13.07 -1.70 -6.60
C MET A 79 -13.21 -2.29 -5.18
N ASN A 80 -14.43 -2.42 -4.67
CA ASN A 80 -14.73 -2.98 -3.34
C ASN A 80 -13.94 -2.33 -2.19
N GLY A 81 -13.52 -1.07 -2.35
CA GLY A 81 -12.76 -0.31 -1.35
C GLY A 81 -11.24 -0.43 -1.45
N ALA A 82 -10.68 -1.17 -2.42
CA ALA A 82 -9.24 -1.21 -2.66
C ALA A 82 -8.70 0.13 -3.18
N ASN A 83 -7.46 0.46 -2.84
CA ASN A 83 -6.73 1.62 -3.36
C ASN A 83 -6.17 1.34 -4.76
N GLY A 84 -5.62 0.14 -4.92
CA GLY A 84 -5.01 -0.36 -6.15
C GLY A 84 -5.43 -1.80 -6.44
N GLY A 85 -5.05 -2.28 -7.62
CA GLY A 85 -4.98 -3.71 -7.87
C GLY A 85 -4.45 -4.06 -9.25
N PHE A 86 -3.57 -5.04 -9.34
CA PHE A 86 -2.98 -5.53 -10.58
C PHE A 86 -3.75 -6.76 -11.06
N SER A 87 -4.09 -6.77 -12.35
CA SER A 87 -4.71 -7.94 -12.99
C SER A 87 -3.78 -8.52 -14.05
N ASP A 88 -3.22 -9.70 -13.79
CA ASP A 88 -2.44 -10.45 -14.78
C ASP A 88 -3.28 -10.79 -16.04
N LYS A 89 -4.59 -11.07 -15.86
CA LYS A 89 -5.55 -11.42 -16.92
C LYS A 89 -5.51 -10.46 -18.12
N ASN A 90 -5.28 -9.17 -17.87
CA ASN A 90 -5.19 -8.16 -18.93
C ASN A 90 -4.02 -7.19 -18.76
N ARG A 91 -3.07 -7.51 -17.87
CA ARG A 91 -1.87 -6.72 -17.57
C ARG A 91 -2.20 -5.24 -17.34
N THR A 92 -3.12 -5.00 -16.42
CA THR A 92 -3.60 -3.65 -16.08
C THR A 92 -3.56 -3.44 -14.57
N ILE A 93 -3.00 -2.31 -14.17
CA ILE A 93 -3.11 -1.77 -12.82
C ILE A 93 -4.38 -0.92 -12.77
N TYR A 94 -5.24 -1.19 -11.81
CA TYR A 94 -6.43 -0.40 -11.52
C TYR A 94 -6.16 0.46 -10.29
N LEU A 95 -6.57 1.73 -10.34
CA LEU A 95 -6.47 2.64 -9.21
C LEU A 95 -7.84 3.21 -8.88
N SER A 96 -8.12 3.34 -7.60
CA SER A 96 -9.36 3.94 -7.10
C SER A 96 -9.40 5.45 -7.37
N SER A 97 -10.54 5.93 -7.86
CA SER A 97 -10.78 7.34 -8.16
C SER A 97 -10.60 8.24 -6.96
N ASP A 98 -11.16 7.82 -5.83
CA ASP A 98 -11.18 8.64 -4.63
C ASP A 98 -9.78 8.65 -4.04
N TYR A 99 -9.09 7.51 -4.08
CA TYR A 99 -7.70 7.39 -3.67
C TYR A 99 -6.78 8.32 -4.48
N VAL A 100 -6.84 8.28 -5.82
CA VAL A 100 -6.03 9.17 -6.68
C VAL A 100 -6.32 10.66 -6.43
N SER A 101 -7.57 11.01 -6.15
CA SER A 101 -7.98 12.41 -5.92
C SER A 101 -7.67 12.95 -4.52
N HIS A 102 -7.50 12.08 -3.52
CA HIS A 102 -7.25 12.47 -2.12
C HIS A 102 -5.84 12.13 -1.63
N ALA A 103 -5.10 11.27 -2.32
CA ALA A 103 -3.71 11.00 -2.03
C ALA A 103 -2.90 12.29 -2.28
N SER A 104 -2.48 12.95 -1.21
CA SER A 104 -1.33 13.85 -1.30
C SER A 104 -0.13 13.01 -1.73
N ALA A 105 0.60 13.44 -2.76
CA ALA A 105 1.59 12.64 -3.47
C ALA A 105 2.57 11.83 -2.59
N ASP A 106 2.87 12.25 -1.36
CA ASP A 106 3.78 11.56 -0.43
C ASP A 106 3.43 11.87 1.04
N ARG A 107 2.42 11.23 1.65
CA ARG A 107 2.27 11.28 3.12
C ARG A 107 2.55 9.97 3.84
N ASP A 108 2.53 8.87 3.10
CA ASP A 108 2.93 7.57 3.57
C ASP A 108 3.77 6.89 2.47
N PRO A 109 4.99 6.42 2.77
CA PRO A 109 5.85 5.82 1.77
C PRO A 109 5.24 4.54 1.15
N LEU A 110 4.49 3.73 1.88
CA LEU A 110 3.86 2.52 1.30
C LEU A 110 2.38 2.71 0.98
N THR A 111 1.63 3.38 1.85
CA THR A 111 0.18 3.55 1.69
C THR A 111 -0.19 4.79 0.88
N GLY A 112 0.81 5.56 0.43
CA GLY A 112 0.69 6.63 -0.54
C GLY A 112 0.77 6.14 -1.99
N LEU A 113 0.31 6.98 -2.93
CA LEU A 113 0.09 6.56 -4.33
C LEU A 113 1.36 6.06 -5.04
N THR A 114 2.54 6.51 -4.61
CA THR A 114 3.83 5.97 -5.08
C THR A 114 4.07 4.55 -4.60
N GLY A 115 3.84 4.27 -3.31
CA GLY A 115 3.99 2.94 -2.70
C GLY A 115 3.02 1.94 -3.30
N THR A 116 1.73 2.28 -3.34
CA THR A 116 0.71 1.46 -4.02
C THR A 116 1.11 1.17 -5.47
N LEU A 117 1.56 2.16 -6.25
CA LEU A 117 1.95 1.87 -7.63
C LEU A 117 3.19 0.98 -7.74
N LEU A 118 4.13 1.05 -6.80
CA LEU A 118 5.28 0.14 -6.74
C LEU A 118 4.84 -1.28 -6.37
N GLU A 119 3.91 -1.43 -5.44
CA GLU A 119 3.30 -2.70 -5.03
C GLU A 119 2.62 -3.38 -6.22
N GLU A 120 1.78 -2.66 -6.95
CA GLU A 120 1.13 -3.17 -8.17
C GLU A 120 2.11 -3.48 -9.32
N ILE A 121 3.28 -2.82 -9.34
CA ILE A 121 4.38 -3.19 -10.25
C ILE A 121 5.06 -4.47 -9.76
N GLY A 122 5.14 -4.70 -8.45
CA GLY A 122 5.67 -5.93 -7.84
C GLY A 122 4.87 -7.16 -8.27
N HIS A 123 3.55 -7.13 -8.14
CA HIS A 123 2.65 -8.21 -8.63
C HIS A 123 2.82 -8.45 -10.14
N PHE A 124 2.97 -7.38 -10.93
CA PHE A 124 3.32 -7.51 -12.35
C PHE A 124 4.67 -8.22 -12.55
N VAL A 125 5.70 -7.87 -11.78
CA VAL A 125 7.00 -8.52 -11.86
C VAL A 125 6.86 -10.00 -11.49
N ASP A 126 6.12 -10.33 -10.45
CA ASP A 126 5.86 -11.73 -10.04
C ASP A 126 5.23 -12.53 -11.18
N SER A 127 4.14 -12.01 -11.78
CA SER A 127 3.45 -12.66 -12.91
C SER A 127 4.38 -12.94 -14.11
N LEU A 128 5.43 -12.13 -14.31
CA LEU A 128 6.42 -12.35 -15.37
C LEU A 128 7.44 -13.44 -15.03
N VAL A 129 7.88 -13.49 -13.78
CA VAL A 129 8.97 -14.38 -13.34
C VAL A 129 8.46 -15.72 -12.81
N ASN A 130 7.22 -15.78 -12.35
CA ASN A 130 6.51 -16.95 -11.83
C ASN A 130 5.19 -17.22 -12.58
N PRO A 131 5.20 -17.40 -13.92
CA PRO A 131 3.99 -17.44 -14.76
C PRO A 131 3.04 -18.64 -14.53
N VAL A 132 3.39 -19.56 -13.63
CA VAL A 132 2.62 -20.78 -13.35
C VAL A 132 2.02 -20.80 -11.95
N SER A 133 2.50 -19.95 -11.05
CA SER A 133 2.03 -19.85 -9.68
C SER A 133 2.43 -18.51 -9.12
N ASP A 134 1.46 -17.84 -8.52
CA ASP A 134 1.65 -16.71 -7.63
C ASP A 134 2.63 -17.03 -6.48
N THR A 135 3.42 -16.02 -6.08
CA THR A 135 4.25 -16.08 -4.88
C THR A 135 3.38 -15.92 -3.64
N LEU A 136 3.57 -16.77 -2.63
CA LEU A 136 2.76 -16.67 -1.41
C LEU A 136 3.05 -15.37 -0.64
N GLY A 137 1.98 -14.71 -0.22
CA GLY A 137 2.05 -13.48 0.57
C GLY A 137 1.63 -12.30 -0.28
N ASP A 138 2.03 -11.10 0.15
CA ASP A 138 1.97 -9.89 -0.65
C ASP A 138 3.39 -9.50 -1.09
N GLU A 139 3.87 -10.17 -2.14
CA GLU A 139 5.19 -9.90 -2.72
C GLU A 139 5.26 -8.54 -3.40
N GLY A 140 4.11 -7.96 -3.77
CA GLY A 140 3.96 -6.58 -4.19
C GLY A 140 4.40 -5.59 -3.11
N GLU A 141 3.84 -5.71 -1.90
CA GLU A 141 4.17 -4.84 -0.78
C GLU A 141 5.64 -5.03 -0.38
N LEU A 142 6.10 -6.29 -0.32
CA LEU A 142 7.50 -6.59 -0.03
C LEU A 142 8.43 -5.98 -1.08
N PHE A 143 8.08 -6.04 -2.36
CA PHE A 143 8.81 -5.41 -3.45
C PHE A 143 8.89 -3.89 -3.27
N ALA A 144 7.76 -3.23 -3.00
CA ALA A 144 7.70 -1.79 -2.77
C ALA A 144 8.58 -1.38 -1.58
N ALA A 145 8.47 -2.07 -0.44
CA ALA A 145 9.25 -1.79 0.76
C ALA A 145 10.76 -1.90 0.52
N ASN A 146 11.20 -2.94 -0.21
CA ASN A 146 12.60 -3.13 -0.58
C ASN A 146 13.11 -2.02 -1.49
N LEU A 147 12.35 -1.65 -2.52
CA LEU A 147 12.73 -0.58 -3.45
C LEU A 147 12.86 0.79 -2.76
N MET A 148 11.99 1.04 -1.79
CA MET A 148 11.98 2.29 -1.02
C MET A 148 13.00 2.29 0.12
N GLY A 149 13.72 1.19 0.35
CA GLY A 149 14.76 1.06 1.37
C GLY A 149 14.21 1.07 2.79
N LEU A 150 12.97 0.63 2.98
CA LEU A 150 12.30 0.60 4.28
C LEU A 150 12.80 -0.57 5.12
N SER A 151 12.88 -0.38 6.43
CA SER A 151 13.35 -1.40 7.36
C SER A 151 12.17 -2.17 7.95
N LEU A 152 11.98 -3.40 7.47
CA LEU A 152 10.93 -4.30 7.98
C LEU A 152 11.39 -5.02 9.25
N SER A 153 10.56 -4.99 10.29
CA SER A 153 10.66 -5.90 11.43
C SER A 153 10.40 -7.36 10.99
N SER A 154 10.80 -8.33 11.82
CA SER A 154 10.49 -9.75 11.55
C SER A 154 8.98 -10.00 11.52
N GLN A 155 8.22 -9.31 12.36
CA GLN A 155 6.77 -9.40 12.42
C GLN A 155 6.10 -8.86 11.16
N GLU A 156 6.62 -7.77 10.58
CA GLU A 156 6.13 -7.24 9.30
C GLU A 156 6.43 -8.19 8.15
N GLN A 157 7.65 -8.74 8.09
CA GLN A 157 7.99 -9.75 7.09
C GLN A 157 7.07 -10.98 7.19
N GLU A 158 6.76 -11.43 8.41
CA GLU A 158 5.83 -12.54 8.64
C GLU A 158 4.39 -12.19 8.26
N ARG A 159 3.93 -10.96 8.54
CA ARG A 159 2.61 -10.45 8.18
C ARG A 159 2.45 -10.40 6.66
N ILE A 160 3.40 -9.76 5.96
CA ILE A 160 3.42 -9.66 4.50
C ILE A 160 3.46 -11.05 3.86
N ALA A 161 4.30 -11.96 4.36
CA ALA A 161 4.39 -13.33 3.84
C ALA A 161 3.13 -14.20 4.08
N GLN A 162 2.16 -13.72 4.89
CA GLN A 162 0.90 -14.41 5.17
C GLN A 162 -0.33 -13.67 4.63
N GLU A 163 -0.15 -12.44 4.16
CA GLU A 163 -1.21 -11.65 3.58
C GLU A 163 -1.60 -12.25 2.24
N ASN A 164 -2.87 -12.60 2.09
CA ASN A 164 -3.40 -13.00 0.79
C ASN A 164 -4.30 -11.87 0.32
N ASP A 165 -3.78 -11.11 -0.63
CA ASP A 165 -4.34 -9.91 -1.21
C ASP A 165 -5.19 -10.22 -2.48
N HIS A 166 -5.30 -11.50 -2.85
CA HIS A 166 -6.13 -11.91 -3.96
C HIS A 166 -7.60 -11.53 -3.74
N SER A 167 -8.13 -10.83 -4.72
CA SER A 167 -9.47 -10.30 -4.73
C SER A 167 -10.04 -10.29 -6.14
N PHE A 168 -11.23 -9.73 -6.27
CA PHE A 168 -11.83 -9.47 -7.56
C PHE A 168 -12.82 -8.32 -7.47
N PHE A 169 -13.03 -7.66 -8.60
CA PHE A 169 -14.15 -6.76 -8.78
C PHE A 169 -14.90 -7.03 -10.08
N SER A 170 -16.04 -6.36 -10.25
CA SER A 170 -16.87 -6.46 -11.46
C SER A 170 -16.96 -5.13 -12.18
N VAL A 171 -16.50 -5.08 -13.42
CA VAL A 171 -16.69 -3.94 -14.32
C VAL A 171 -17.53 -4.39 -15.50
N ASN A 172 -18.69 -3.75 -15.70
CA ASN A 172 -19.64 -4.08 -16.78
C ASN A 172 -20.04 -5.56 -16.81
N GLY A 173 -20.14 -6.21 -15.65
CA GLY A 173 -20.48 -7.63 -15.52
C GLY A 173 -19.33 -8.60 -15.81
N GLN A 174 -18.11 -8.10 -16.06
CA GLN A 174 -16.91 -8.92 -16.15
C GLN A 174 -16.18 -8.96 -14.80
N ILE A 175 -15.91 -10.17 -14.32
CA ILE A 175 -15.05 -10.39 -13.15
C ILE A 175 -13.59 -10.21 -13.56
N ILE A 176 -12.93 -9.29 -12.85
CA ILE A 176 -11.50 -9.00 -12.96
C ILE A 176 -10.84 -9.46 -11.66
N PRO A 177 -10.10 -10.58 -11.67
CA PRO A 177 -9.27 -10.94 -10.53
C PRO A 177 -8.11 -9.97 -10.42
N ILE A 178 -7.76 -9.63 -9.19
CA ILE A 178 -6.63 -8.75 -8.86
C ILE A 178 -5.89 -9.27 -7.64
N GLU A 179 -4.63 -8.90 -7.57
CA GLU A 179 -3.84 -8.72 -6.34
C GLU A 179 -4.04 -7.26 -5.93
N GLN A 180 -4.39 -6.98 -4.68
CA GLN A 180 -5.01 -5.69 -4.28
C GLN A 180 -4.24 -4.98 -3.17
N SER A 181 -3.92 -3.70 -3.40
CA SER A 181 -3.51 -2.80 -2.32
C SER A 181 -4.71 -2.26 -1.54
N LEU A 182 -4.77 -2.55 -0.24
CA LEU A 182 -5.83 -2.09 0.68
C LEU A 182 -5.54 -0.69 1.26
N PRO A 183 -6.59 0.06 1.66
CA PRO A 183 -6.40 1.37 2.28
C PRO A 183 -5.91 1.29 3.73
N ASP A 184 -4.94 2.14 4.06
CA ASP A 184 -4.69 2.59 5.43
C ASP A 184 -5.83 3.52 5.87
N LEU A 185 -6.57 3.09 6.90
CA LEU A 185 -7.79 3.76 7.33
C LEU A 185 -7.55 4.75 8.48
N ALA A 186 -6.54 4.52 9.31
CA ALA A 186 -6.23 5.32 10.50
C ALA A 186 -5.21 6.42 10.23
N GLY A 187 -4.28 6.22 9.32
CA GLY A 187 -3.36 7.21 8.82
C GLY A 187 -2.37 7.71 9.85
N ASN A 188 -1.21 8.14 9.36
CA ASN A 188 -0.09 8.61 10.19
C ASN A 188 -0.21 10.05 10.76
N THR A 189 -1.36 10.71 10.64
CA THR A 189 -1.52 12.11 11.10
C THR A 189 -2.91 12.46 11.62
N LEU A 190 -2.99 13.49 12.48
CA LEU A 190 -4.27 14.08 12.92
C LEU A 190 -5.21 14.49 11.77
N ALA A 191 -4.64 14.89 10.62
CA ALA A 191 -5.43 15.30 9.46
C ALA A 191 -6.11 14.11 8.78
N THR A 192 -5.40 12.98 8.68
CA THR A 192 -5.86 11.74 8.05
C THR A 192 -6.59 10.81 9.01
N ALA A 193 -6.58 11.13 10.31
CA ALA A 193 -7.20 10.34 11.38
C ALA A 193 -8.60 9.80 11.04
N ARG A 194 -8.82 8.50 11.28
CA ARG A 194 -10.10 7.81 11.09
C ARG A 194 -11.17 8.38 11.98
N VAL A 195 -12.28 8.84 11.38
CA VAL A 195 -13.46 9.23 12.16
C VAL A 195 -14.14 7.98 12.69
N VAL A 196 -14.25 7.86 14.00
CA VAL A 196 -14.95 6.76 14.66
C VAL A 196 -16.08 7.27 15.55
N THR A 197 -17.10 6.44 15.72
CA THR A 197 -18.16 6.68 16.70
C THR A 197 -17.90 5.84 17.93
N VAL A 198 -17.78 6.49 19.08
CA VAL A 198 -17.67 5.83 20.38
C VAL A 198 -18.98 5.99 21.14
N GLY A 199 -19.38 4.97 21.88
CA GLY A 199 -20.62 4.96 22.63
C GLY A 199 -20.63 3.94 23.76
N ALA A 200 -21.80 3.71 24.35
CA ALA A 200 -21.95 2.75 25.45
C ALA A 200 -21.70 1.29 25.03
N THR A 201 -21.85 0.98 23.74
CA THR A 201 -21.52 -0.33 23.17
C THR A 201 -20.11 -0.29 22.60
N ALA A 202 -19.30 -1.28 22.95
CA ALA A 202 -17.95 -1.41 22.42
C ALA A 202 -17.99 -1.58 20.89
N THR A 203 -17.16 -0.80 20.20
CA THR A 203 -16.92 -0.87 18.76
C THR A 203 -15.48 -1.27 18.51
N THR A 204 -15.26 -2.17 17.57
CA THR A 204 -13.92 -2.63 17.20
C THR A 204 -13.54 -2.05 15.84
N PHE A 205 -12.33 -1.52 15.76
CA PHE A 205 -11.67 -1.11 14.53
C PHE A 205 -10.38 -1.92 14.40
N THR A 206 -9.96 -2.13 13.16
CA THR A 206 -8.74 -2.86 12.81
C THR A 206 -7.98 -2.01 11.81
N ASP A 207 -6.69 -1.87 12.08
CA ASP A 207 -5.62 -1.26 11.28
C ASP A 207 -4.29 -1.89 11.71
N PHE A 208 -3.19 -1.40 11.16
CA PHE A 208 -1.84 -1.87 11.40
C PHE A 208 -0.97 -0.75 11.99
N VAL A 209 -0.08 -1.11 12.92
CA VAL A 209 0.96 -0.19 13.40
C VAL A 209 2.28 -0.96 13.52
N GLY A 210 3.36 -0.38 12.98
CA GLY A 210 4.66 -1.01 12.79
C GLY A 210 5.73 -0.01 12.30
N ASN A 211 6.79 -0.50 11.66
CA ASN A 211 7.81 0.34 11.04
C ASN A 211 7.36 0.92 9.70
N LEU A 212 6.46 0.22 9.00
CA LEU A 212 5.88 0.65 7.73
C LEU A 212 4.76 1.68 7.90
N ASP A 213 3.98 1.53 8.95
CA ASP A 213 2.87 2.40 9.34
C ASP A 213 3.05 2.77 10.81
N THR A 214 3.60 3.95 11.10
CA THR A 214 4.19 4.20 12.42
C THR A 214 3.17 4.61 13.47
N ASP A 215 2.05 5.19 13.05
CA ASP A 215 1.07 5.80 13.91
C ASP A 215 -0.34 5.65 13.33
N ASP A 216 -1.24 5.09 14.12
CA ASP A 216 -2.66 5.09 13.81
C ASP A 216 -3.38 6.23 14.54
N TYR A 217 -3.98 7.17 13.79
CA TYR A 217 -4.80 8.22 14.38
C TYR A 217 -6.29 7.92 14.29
N TYR A 218 -6.96 7.90 15.44
CA TYR A 218 -8.43 7.81 15.54
C TYR A 218 -9.00 9.09 16.13
N LYS A 219 -10.07 9.63 15.54
CA LYS A 219 -10.77 10.82 16.03
C LYS A 219 -12.25 10.56 16.30
N PHE A 220 -12.73 11.05 17.44
CA PHE A 220 -14.12 10.99 17.85
C PHE A 220 -14.51 12.25 18.63
N THR A 221 -15.81 12.49 18.76
CA THR A 221 -16.36 13.61 19.54
C THR A 221 -17.26 13.10 20.64
N LEU A 222 -17.17 13.71 21.83
CA LEU A 222 -18.04 13.41 22.97
C LEU A 222 -18.98 14.60 23.24
N ALA A 223 -20.24 14.32 23.54
CA ALA A 223 -21.22 15.36 23.89
C ALA A 223 -21.00 15.94 25.31
N SER A 224 -20.35 15.18 26.19
CA SER A 224 -20.03 15.57 27.56
C SER A 224 -18.82 14.79 28.07
N ASN A 225 -18.20 15.25 29.15
CA ASN A 225 -17.14 14.50 29.84
C ASN A 225 -17.62 13.08 30.15
N SER A 226 -16.83 12.10 29.75
CA SER A 226 -17.18 10.69 29.82
C SER A 226 -15.96 9.86 30.22
N LEU A 227 -16.19 8.64 30.70
CA LEU A 227 -15.13 7.66 30.84
C LEU A 227 -14.92 6.97 29.50
N LEU A 228 -13.67 6.83 29.10
CA LEU A 228 -13.26 6.12 27.89
C LEU A 228 -12.51 4.86 28.32
N ASP A 229 -12.95 3.72 27.80
CA ASP A 229 -12.28 2.43 27.95
C ASP A 229 -11.71 2.03 26.59
N LEU A 230 -10.41 1.78 26.53
CA LEU A 230 -9.68 1.43 25.31
C LEU A 230 -8.89 0.15 25.54
N LYS A 231 -8.96 -0.75 24.57
CA LYS A 231 -8.23 -2.00 24.58
C LYS A 231 -7.61 -2.24 23.22
N LEU A 232 -6.28 -2.40 23.20
CA LEU A 232 -5.57 -2.93 22.05
C LEU A 232 -5.45 -4.45 22.18
N THR A 233 -5.61 -5.15 21.05
CA THR A 233 -5.51 -6.61 20.96
C THR A 233 -4.85 -7.00 19.65
N GLY A 234 -4.24 -8.18 19.59
CA GLY A 234 -3.59 -8.67 18.38
C GLY A 234 -2.19 -8.10 18.12
N LEU A 235 -1.64 -7.34 19.08
CA LEU A 235 -0.28 -6.82 19.01
C LEU A 235 0.75 -7.95 19.17
N THR A 236 1.76 -7.95 18.31
CA THR A 236 2.92 -8.86 18.37
C THR A 236 4.19 -8.15 18.85
N ALA A 237 4.12 -6.83 19.01
CA ALA A 237 5.16 -5.94 19.54
C ALA A 237 4.52 -4.83 20.42
N ASN A 238 5.35 -3.98 21.02
CA ASN A 238 4.86 -2.87 21.84
C ASN A 238 4.19 -1.80 20.96
N ALA A 239 3.06 -1.28 21.44
CA ALA A 239 2.44 -0.08 20.90
C ALA A 239 2.06 0.85 22.06
N TYR A 240 2.09 2.15 21.82
CA TYR A 240 1.70 3.16 22.79
C TYR A 240 0.32 3.72 22.44
N ILE A 241 -0.44 4.10 23.45
CA ILE A 241 -1.71 4.79 23.29
C ILE A 241 -1.55 6.20 23.80
N GLU A 242 -1.87 7.18 22.97
CA GLU A 242 -1.97 8.57 23.39
C GLU A 242 -3.38 9.10 23.15
N ILE A 243 -3.85 9.93 24.07
CA ILE A 243 -5.07 10.70 23.94
C ILE A 243 -4.67 12.16 23.79
N LEU A 244 -5.06 12.74 22.66
CA LEU A 244 -4.81 14.12 22.29
C LEU A 244 -6.13 14.90 22.31
N ASP A 245 -6.07 16.21 22.53
CA ASP A 245 -7.22 17.09 22.31
C ASP A 245 -7.42 17.42 20.83
N GLY A 246 -8.49 18.15 20.50
CA GLY A 246 -8.82 18.50 19.12
C GLY A 246 -7.79 19.39 18.39
N THR A 247 -6.81 19.93 19.11
CA THR A 247 -5.68 20.68 18.54
C THR A 247 -4.41 19.83 18.37
N GLY A 248 -4.44 18.58 18.85
CA GLY A 248 -3.28 17.69 18.91
C GLY A 248 -2.46 17.82 20.20
N ALA A 249 -2.93 18.56 21.21
CA ALA A 249 -2.21 18.68 22.46
C ALA A 249 -2.42 17.42 23.32
N TRP A 250 -1.34 16.91 23.91
CA TRP A 250 -1.39 15.71 24.74
C TRP A 250 -2.27 15.90 25.99
N ILE A 251 -3.16 14.93 26.24
CA ILE A 251 -4.00 14.85 27.44
C ILE A 251 -3.48 13.77 28.38
N THR A 252 -3.33 12.55 27.87
CA THR A 252 -2.89 11.38 28.64
C THR A 252 -2.40 10.27 27.72
N GLY A 253 -1.76 9.24 28.25
CA GLY A 253 -1.34 8.09 27.46
C GLY A 253 -1.02 6.87 28.32
N SER A 254 -0.90 5.72 27.66
CA SER A 254 -0.41 4.48 28.22
C SER A 254 0.82 4.03 27.44
N TYR A 255 1.96 3.98 28.13
CA TYR A 255 3.26 3.63 27.58
C TYR A 255 3.73 2.26 28.11
N ASN A 256 2.80 1.36 28.39
CA ASN A 256 3.17 0.03 28.81
C ASN A 256 3.76 -0.70 27.61
N ASP A 257 5.05 -1.03 27.71
CA ASP A 257 5.71 -2.02 26.87
C ASP A 257 4.91 -3.33 26.98
N GLY A 258 4.08 -3.62 25.99
CA GLY A 258 3.06 -4.65 26.09
C GLY A 258 3.61 -6.08 26.00
N ILE A 259 3.38 -6.86 27.05
CA ILE A 259 2.67 -8.14 26.96
C ILE A 259 1.72 -8.21 28.18
N VAL A 260 0.41 -8.42 27.97
CA VAL A 260 -0.53 -8.88 29.01
C VAL A 260 -0.95 -10.29 28.67
#